data_AF-A0A358M5Q2-F1
#
_entry.id   AF-A0A358M5Q2-F1
#
_cell.length_a   1.000
_cell.length_b   1.000
_cell.length_c   1.000
_cell.angle_alpha   90.00
_cell.angle_beta   90.00
_cell.angle_gamma   90.00
#
_symmetry.space_group_name_H-M   'P 1'
#
loop_
_entity.id
_entity.type
_entity.pdbx_description
1 polymer ?
#
loop_
_entity_poly.entity_id
_entity_poly.type
_entity_poly.pdbx_seq_one_letter_code
_entity_poly.pdbx_strand_id
1 'polypeptide(L)'
;MNQWKTFPYRSETDAVSGRYLYAVGGFHSHDNGCPGWGSSDPARIRFIGDRMGDLVIRYADGSQSRIPLVFGYTLWYHSIWMEHPAPFLSDEAVPGMAELLQSVLAVEGAYEGKPLGVLRIELENKAITEIFVEANPEKEGTPLYCGGYLTDEEPAGILSGGEREADASDPFFAAHTVRPSDVYPEACKKALQKICYALHTFEADFAEAPERFEDPEETRDGRLRFGGSRLAEIASGVIYHNMKNLTARTDEDGFIHTSYQNAPSWRYDGFGPYVPHANSYTDSFYSRDGARAIMTLN
;
A
#
# COMPACT_ATOMS: atom_id res chain seq x y z
N MET A 1 -3.43 33.86 -8.92
CA MET A 1 -3.18 34.15 -7.48
C MET A 1 -3.42 32.87 -6.72
N ASN A 2 -2.48 32.37 -5.90
CA ASN A 2 -2.61 31.04 -5.29
C ASN A 2 -3.38 31.16 -3.98
N GLN A 3 -4.50 30.45 -3.83
CA GLN A 3 -5.32 30.50 -2.62
C GLN A 3 -5.36 29.15 -1.93
N TRP A 4 -4.88 29.09 -0.69
CA TRP A 4 -5.07 27.92 0.17
C TRP A 4 -6.55 27.81 0.59
N LYS A 5 -7.10 26.59 0.51
CA LYS A 5 -8.42 26.23 1.03
C LYS A 5 -8.29 25.02 1.93
N THR A 6 -8.79 25.13 3.16
CA THR A 6 -8.87 24.00 4.11
C THR A 6 -10.04 23.09 3.75
N PHE A 7 -9.88 21.78 3.87
CA PHE A 7 -10.95 20.81 3.64
C PHE A 7 -11.63 20.38 4.95
N PRO A 8 -12.96 20.21 4.97
CA PRO A 8 -13.89 20.50 3.87
C PRO A 8 -13.99 22.01 3.61
N TYR A 9 -13.92 22.39 2.33
CA TYR A 9 -14.13 23.76 1.88
C TYR A 9 -15.59 23.94 1.48
N ARG A 10 -16.18 25.08 1.89
CA ARG A 10 -17.47 25.57 1.40
C ARG A 10 -17.36 27.06 1.12
N SER A 11 -17.87 27.51 -0.02
CA SER A 11 -17.96 28.94 -0.32
C SER A 11 -19.09 29.59 0.49
N GLU A 12 -18.78 30.65 1.22
CA GLU A 12 -19.75 31.42 2.01
C GLU A 12 -20.26 32.67 1.30
N THR A 13 -19.46 33.27 0.41
CA THR A 13 -19.73 34.62 -0.11
C THR A 13 -19.47 34.82 -1.61
N ASP A 14 -18.68 33.96 -2.28
CA ASP A 14 -18.58 33.88 -3.75
C ASP A 14 -17.91 32.56 -4.20
N ALA A 15 -18.46 31.89 -5.22
CA ALA A 15 -17.90 30.66 -5.76
C ALA A 15 -16.53 30.91 -6.38
N VAL A 16 -15.54 30.07 -6.07
CA VAL A 16 -14.15 30.24 -6.54
C VAL A 16 -13.92 29.38 -7.78
N SER A 17 -13.29 29.91 -8.82
CA SER A 17 -12.83 29.11 -9.96
C SER A 17 -11.33 28.84 -9.83
N GLY A 18 -10.85 27.85 -10.59
CA GLY A 18 -9.43 27.59 -10.76
C GLY A 18 -9.23 26.60 -11.90
N ARG A 19 -8.00 26.52 -12.42
CA ARG A 19 -7.57 25.54 -13.41
C ARG A 19 -6.96 24.30 -12.76
N TYR A 20 -6.22 24.47 -11.67
CA TYR A 20 -5.63 23.34 -10.93
C TYR A 20 -5.93 23.41 -9.43
N LEU A 21 -6.07 22.23 -8.84
CA LEU A 21 -6.06 22.01 -7.41
C LEU A 21 -4.83 21.16 -7.05
N TYR A 22 -3.99 21.67 -6.16
CA TYR A 22 -2.90 20.93 -5.53
C TYR A 22 -3.38 20.51 -4.14
N ALA A 23 -4.00 19.34 -4.04
CA ALA A 23 -4.57 18.81 -2.81
C ALA A 23 -3.46 18.21 -1.93
N VAL A 24 -3.35 18.68 -0.69
CA VAL A 24 -2.34 18.27 0.29
C VAL A 24 -2.92 17.19 1.21
N GLY A 25 -2.23 16.05 1.29
CA GLY A 25 -2.68 14.86 1.99
C GLY A 25 -2.13 13.60 1.36
N GLY A 26 -3.00 12.69 0.93
CA GLY A 26 -2.60 11.52 0.14
C GLY A 26 -2.27 10.27 0.96
N PHE A 27 -2.60 10.27 2.24
CA PHE A 27 -2.48 9.10 3.13
C PHE A 27 -3.84 8.70 3.73
N HIS A 28 -3.90 7.52 4.31
CA HIS A 28 -5.11 6.98 4.92
C HIS A 28 -5.04 7.03 6.46
N SER A 29 -6.17 7.19 7.14
CA SER A 29 -6.23 7.27 8.61
C SER A 29 -5.77 5.98 9.31
N HIS A 30 -5.89 4.85 8.62
CA HIS A 30 -5.26 3.59 9.00
C HIS A 30 -4.13 3.32 8.03
N ASP A 31 -2.93 3.30 8.59
CA ASP A 31 -1.68 3.18 7.85
C ASP A 31 -1.19 1.73 7.83
N ASN A 32 -2.09 0.83 7.43
CA ASN A 32 -1.83 -0.61 7.39
C ASN A 32 -2.67 -1.30 6.31
N GLY A 33 -2.20 -2.46 5.83
CA GLY A 33 -2.94 -3.32 4.91
C GLY A 33 -4.09 -4.06 5.59
N CYS A 34 -3.94 -4.44 6.86
CA CYS A 34 -5.01 -4.95 7.70
C CYS A 34 -4.65 -4.77 9.19
N PRO A 35 -5.63 -4.92 10.11
CA PRO A 35 -5.33 -4.87 11.54
C PRO A 35 -4.38 -5.99 11.97
N GLY A 36 -3.69 -5.75 13.08
CA GLY A 36 -2.79 -6.74 13.69
C GLY A 36 -3.49 -8.09 13.91
N TRP A 37 -2.77 -9.16 13.58
CA TRP A 37 -3.24 -10.56 13.55
C TRP A 37 -4.20 -10.93 12.40
N GLY A 38 -4.42 -10.00 11.48
CA GLY A 38 -5.27 -10.20 10.31
C GLY A 38 -6.75 -10.03 10.61
N SER A 39 -7.54 -9.97 9.55
CA SER A 39 -8.99 -9.89 9.60
C SER A 39 -9.59 -10.61 8.40
N SER A 40 -10.73 -11.27 8.60
CA SER A 40 -11.59 -11.75 7.50
C SER A 40 -12.67 -10.75 7.12
N ASP A 41 -12.82 -9.65 7.87
CA ASP A 41 -13.75 -8.57 7.57
C ASP A 41 -13.19 -7.69 6.43
N PRO A 42 -13.82 -7.67 5.24
CA PRO A 42 -13.36 -6.90 4.10
C PRO A 42 -13.23 -5.39 4.36
N ALA A 43 -14.01 -4.85 5.31
CA ALA A 43 -13.93 -3.43 5.66
C ALA A 43 -12.58 -3.06 6.29
N ARG A 44 -11.90 -4.04 6.89
CA ARG A 44 -10.62 -3.87 7.59
C ARG A 44 -9.41 -4.23 6.76
N ILE A 45 -9.61 -4.74 5.55
CA ILE A 45 -8.56 -5.13 4.63
C ILE A 45 -8.39 -4.01 3.61
N ARG A 46 -7.17 -3.63 3.27
CA ARG A 46 -6.81 -2.48 2.44
C ARG A 46 -5.68 -2.92 1.50
N PHE A 47 -6.05 -3.37 0.31
CA PHE A 47 -5.08 -3.77 -0.71
C PHE A 47 -4.66 -2.60 -1.60
N ILE A 48 -3.50 -2.72 -2.25
CA ILE A 48 -3.19 -1.86 -3.39
C ILE A 48 -4.26 -2.04 -4.46
N GLY A 49 -4.78 -0.92 -4.98
CA GLY A 49 -5.91 -0.87 -5.90
C GLY A 49 -7.28 -0.71 -5.23
N ASP A 50 -7.38 -0.83 -3.90
CA ASP A 50 -8.63 -0.55 -3.21
C ASP A 50 -8.98 0.94 -3.27
N ARG A 51 -10.25 1.22 -3.58
CA ARG A 51 -10.82 2.56 -3.49
C ARG A 51 -11.31 2.81 -2.07
N MET A 52 -10.72 3.81 -1.42
CA MET A 52 -11.01 4.18 -0.03
C MET A 52 -11.95 5.38 0.08
N GLY A 53 -12.31 5.99 -1.04
CA GLY A 53 -13.23 7.11 -1.10
C GLY A 53 -13.05 7.93 -2.36
N ASP A 54 -13.51 9.17 -2.30
CA ASP A 54 -13.36 10.17 -3.35
C ASP A 54 -12.97 11.53 -2.75
N LEU A 55 -12.12 12.27 -3.46
CA LEU A 55 -12.06 13.71 -3.30
C LEU A 55 -13.12 14.31 -4.25
N VAL A 56 -14.12 14.95 -3.66
CA VAL A 56 -15.30 15.47 -4.37
C VAL A 56 -15.17 16.99 -4.50
N ILE A 57 -15.34 17.47 -5.73
CA ILE A 57 -15.39 18.89 -6.07
C ILE A 57 -16.80 19.18 -6.61
N ARG A 58 -17.57 20.01 -5.91
CA ARG A 58 -18.91 20.43 -6.35
C ARG A 58 -18.85 21.82 -6.98
N TYR A 59 -19.61 21.98 -8.05
CA TYR A 59 -19.68 23.23 -8.80
C TYR A 59 -21.02 23.94 -8.61
N ALA A 60 -21.05 25.23 -8.91
CA ALA A 60 -22.22 26.08 -8.77
C ALA A 60 -23.39 25.68 -9.68
N ASP A 61 -23.12 25.00 -10.78
CA ASP A 61 -24.14 24.44 -11.69
C ASP A 61 -24.76 23.13 -11.17
N GLY A 62 -24.34 22.65 -10.00
CA GLY A 62 -24.79 21.39 -9.39
C GLY A 62 -24.06 20.14 -9.88
N SER A 63 -23.16 20.27 -10.86
CA SER A 63 -22.30 19.15 -11.29
C SER A 63 -21.18 18.88 -10.28
N GLN A 64 -20.55 17.70 -10.39
CA GLN A 64 -19.45 17.31 -9.51
C GLN A 64 -18.37 16.53 -10.27
N SER A 65 -17.11 16.80 -9.94
CA SER A 65 -15.99 15.91 -10.27
C SER A 65 -15.70 15.04 -9.05
N ARG A 66 -15.47 13.75 -9.28
CA ARG A 66 -15.14 12.77 -8.23
C ARG A 66 -13.81 12.11 -8.58
N ILE A 67 -12.80 12.43 -7.79
CA ILE A 67 -11.45 11.88 -7.97
C ILE A 67 -11.31 10.66 -7.06
N PRO A 68 -11.20 9.43 -7.60
CA PRO A 68 -11.14 8.24 -6.78
C PRO A 68 -9.86 8.25 -5.96
N LEU A 69 -9.96 7.92 -4.67
CA LEU A 69 -8.84 7.80 -3.75
C LEU A 69 -8.45 6.32 -3.61
N VAL A 70 -7.43 5.91 -4.36
CA VAL A 70 -7.05 4.51 -4.58
C VAL A 70 -5.63 4.26 -4.08
N PHE A 71 -5.45 3.22 -3.26
CA PHE A 71 -4.11 2.83 -2.78
C PHE A 71 -3.18 2.48 -3.95
N GLY A 72 -2.03 3.13 -4.01
CA GLY A 72 -1.03 2.99 -5.09
C GLY A 72 -1.21 3.97 -6.23
N TYR A 73 -2.25 4.79 -6.22
CA TYR A 73 -2.48 5.82 -7.23
C TYR A 73 -2.63 7.21 -6.61
N THR A 74 -3.77 7.51 -6.01
CA THR A 74 -4.11 8.82 -5.41
C THR A 74 -4.11 8.77 -3.87
N LEU A 75 -3.63 7.66 -3.31
CA LEU A 75 -3.55 7.39 -1.88
C LEU A 75 -2.38 6.41 -1.62
N TRP A 76 -1.70 6.53 -0.48
CA TRP A 76 -0.58 5.67 -0.12
C TRP A 76 -0.53 5.29 1.37
N TYR A 77 0.34 4.33 1.68
CA TYR A 77 0.74 3.96 3.05
C TYR A 77 2.03 4.70 3.42
N HIS A 78 2.15 5.19 4.64
CA HIS A 78 3.30 5.97 5.10
C HIS A 78 4.27 5.13 5.93
N SER A 79 3.84 4.56 7.05
CA SER A 79 4.72 3.99 8.09
C SER A 79 5.51 2.79 7.59
N ILE A 80 4.84 1.79 6.99
CA ILE A 80 5.52 0.61 6.43
C ILE A 80 6.48 1.00 5.29
N TRP A 81 6.16 2.06 4.56
CA TRP A 81 6.98 2.53 3.45
C TRP A 81 8.33 3.07 3.92
N MET A 82 8.38 3.67 5.12
CA MET A 82 9.61 4.14 5.73
C MET A 82 10.59 3.02 6.12
N GLU A 83 10.13 1.77 6.20
CA GLU A 83 10.98 0.61 6.46
C GLU A 83 11.58 0.00 5.19
N HIS A 84 11.50 0.69 4.05
CA HIS A 84 12.15 0.27 2.81
C HIS A 84 11.69 -1.15 2.39
N PRO A 85 10.39 -1.37 2.16
CA PRO A 85 9.86 -2.73 2.08
C PRO A 85 10.04 -3.37 0.70
N ALA A 86 10.18 -4.69 0.69
CA ALA A 86 10.03 -5.53 -0.50
C ALA A 86 8.57 -5.51 -1.01
N PRO A 87 8.36 -5.65 -2.32
CA PRO A 87 9.33 -5.87 -3.39
C PRO A 87 9.87 -4.57 -4.01
N PHE A 88 9.73 -3.42 -3.35
CA PHE A 88 10.04 -2.12 -3.96
C PHE A 88 11.41 -1.58 -3.59
N LEU A 89 11.70 -1.49 -2.28
CA LEU A 89 12.77 -0.67 -1.74
C LEU A 89 13.70 -1.47 -0.82
N SER A 90 14.04 -2.72 -1.12
CA SER A 90 14.91 -3.54 -0.27
C SER A 90 15.98 -4.29 -1.05
N ASP A 91 16.80 -5.07 -0.36
CA ASP A 91 17.67 -6.08 -0.94
C ASP A 91 16.90 -7.24 -1.61
N GLU A 92 15.63 -7.45 -1.24
CA GLU A 92 14.68 -8.34 -1.91
C GLU A 92 13.79 -7.60 -2.94
N ALA A 93 14.23 -6.44 -3.44
CA ALA A 93 13.49 -5.71 -4.47
C ALA A 93 13.37 -6.51 -5.77
N VAL A 94 12.17 -6.49 -6.36
CA VAL A 94 11.90 -7.09 -7.66
C VAL A 94 12.17 -6.05 -8.75
N PRO A 95 13.01 -6.34 -9.76
CA PRO A 95 13.35 -5.39 -10.82
C PRO A 95 12.10 -4.82 -11.50
N GLY A 96 12.05 -3.48 -11.63
CA GLY A 96 10.95 -2.79 -12.29
C GLY A 96 9.75 -2.45 -11.40
N MET A 97 9.65 -2.97 -10.17
CA MET A 97 8.49 -2.69 -9.31
C MET A 97 8.49 -1.27 -8.75
N ALA A 98 9.66 -0.76 -8.37
CA ALA A 98 9.81 0.61 -7.90
C ALA A 98 9.45 1.62 -9.02
N GLU A 99 9.92 1.38 -10.22
CA GLU A 99 9.65 2.21 -11.40
C GLU A 99 8.18 2.12 -11.81
N LEU A 100 7.58 0.92 -11.73
CA LEU A 100 6.17 0.72 -12.01
C LEU A 100 5.29 1.51 -11.02
N LEU A 101 5.60 1.45 -9.72
CA LEU A 101 4.88 2.24 -8.72
C LEU A 101 5.04 3.74 -8.95
N GLN A 102 6.26 4.23 -9.17
CA GLN A 102 6.51 5.64 -9.46
C GLN A 102 5.78 6.12 -10.72
N SER A 103 5.57 5.24 -11.72
CA SER A 103 4.84 5.59 -12.94
C SER A 103 3.33 5.79 -12.74
N VAL A 104 2.77 5.31 -11.63
CA VAL A 104 1.33 5.39 -11.35
C VAL A 104 0.99 6.17 -10.10
N LEU A 105 1.86 6.27 -9.10
CA LEU A 105 1.59 6.99 -7.88
C LEU A 105 1.54 8.50 -8.17
N ALA A 106 0.33 9.07 -8.13
CA ALA A 106 0.04 10.47 -8.46
C ALA A 106 0.13 11.41 -7.25
N VAL A 107 0.65 10.92 -6.12
CA VAL A 107 0.85 11.69 -4.89
C VAL A 107 2.34 12.01 -4.77
N GLU A 108 2.70 13.25 -5.08
CA GLU A 108 4.08 13.72 -4.93
C GLU A 108 4.50 13.66 -3.46
N GLY A 109 5.72 13.19 -3.20
CA GLY A 109 6.25 13.05 -1.85
C GLY A 109 5.89 11.74 -1.16
N ALA A 110 4.89 10.99 -1.65
CA ALA A 110 4.50 9.72 -1.03
C ALA A 110 5.58 8.64 -1.25
N TYR A 111 6.19 8.57 -2.44
CA TYR A 111 7.28 7.64 -2.73
C TYR A 111 8.54 7.97 -1.93
N GLU A 112 8.82 9.25 -1.71
CA GLU A 112 9.98 9.73 -0.94
C GLU A 112 9.76 9.65 0.59
N GLY A 113 8.57 9.25 1.04
CA GLY A 113 8.26 9.16 2.48
C GLY A 113 8.09 10.51 3.17
N LYS A 114 7.58 11.53 2.45
CA LYS A 114 7.26 12.83 3.05
C LYS A 114 6.03 12.71 3.97
N PRO A 115 5.95 13.49 5.06
CA PRO A 115 4.82 13.43 6.01
C PRO A 115 3.46 13.77 5.40
N LEU A 116 3.44 14.58 4.34
CA LEU A 116 2.25 14.93 3.56
C LEU A 116 2.59 14.85 2.08
N GLY A 117 1.70 14.25 1.30
CA GLY A 117 1.77 14.20 -0.15
C GLY A 117 1.02 15.35 -0.82
N VAL A 118 1.23 15.53 -2.12
CA VAL A 118 0.48 16.51 -2.95
C VAL A 118 -0.06 15.81 -4.21
N LEU A 119 -1.37 15.85 -4.38
CA LEU A 119 -2.07 15.38 -5.58
C LEU A 119 -2.49 16.57 -6.42
N ARG A 120 -2.05 16.62 -7.69
CA ARG A 120 -2.49 17.65 -8.65
C ARG A 120 -3.68 17.17 -9.47
N ILE A 121 -4.73 17.99 -9.50
CA ILE A 121 -5.98 17.74 -10.23
C ILE A 121 -6.23 18.90 -11.18
N GLU A 122 -6.53 18.60 -12.43
CA GLU A 122 -7.10 19.56 -13.37
C GLU A 122 -8.59 19.77 -13.04
N LEU A 123 -9.00 21.02 -12.97
CA LEU A 123 -10.37 21.40 -12.63
C LEU A 123 -11.17 21.67 -13.90
N GLU A 124 -12.47 21.41 -13.84
CA GLU A 124 -13.37 21.90 -14.87
C GLU A 124 -13.45 23.43 -14.77
N ASN A 125 -13.60 24.11 -15.91
CA ASN A 125 -13.74 25.56 -15.96
C ASN A 125 -15.14 26.00 -15.47
N LYS A 126 -15.39 25.81 -14.17
CA LYS A 126 -16.65 26.02 -13.46
C LYS A 126 -16.35 26.58 -12.09
N ALA A 127 -17.30 27.36 -11.56
CA ALA A 127 -17.16 27.91 -10.21
C ALA A 127 -17.40 26.81 -9.16
N ILE A 128 -16.47 26.64 -8.23
CA ILE A 128 -16.44 25.64 -7.16
C ILE A 128 -17.16 26.19 -5.93
N THR A 129 -18.06 25.37 -5.39
CA THR A 129 -18.84 25.66 -4.18
C THR A 129 -18.38 24.83 -2.99
N GLU A 130 -17.96 23.57 -3.20
CA GLU A 130 -17.47 22.71 -2.13
C GLU A 130 -16.30 21.82 -2.58
N ILE A 131 -15.37 21.53 -1.67
CA ILE A 131 -14.35 20.49 -1.83
C ILE A 131 -14.28 19.69 -0.54
N PHE A 132 -14.46 18.37 -0.61
CA PHE A 132 -14.42 17.51 0.58
C PHE A 132 -14.03 16.07 0.23
N VAL A 133 -13.56 15.33 1.23
CA VAL A 133 -13.33 13.90 1.13
C VAL A 133 -14.62 13.16 1.50
N GLU A 134 -15.04 12.25 0.65
CA GLU A 134 -16.10 11.29 0.92
C GLU A 134 -15.46 9.91 1.14
N ALA A 135 -15.59 9.34 2.33
CA ALA A 135 -15.06 8.02 2.65
C ALA A 135 -15.87 6.91 1.98
N ASN A 136 -15.22 5.80 1.63
CA ASN A 136 -15.92 4.59 1.21
C ASN A 136 -16.68 3.97 2.41
N PRO A 137 -18.01 3.88 2.38
CA PRO A 137 -18.79 3.34 3.50
C PRO A 137 -18.54 1.85 3.78
N GLU A 138 -17.95 1.13 2.82
CA GLU A 138 -17.62 -0.29 2.96
C GLU A 138 -16.24 -0.52 3.59
N LYS A 139 -15.47 0.54 3.87
CA LYS A 139 -14.12 0.47 4.43
C LYS A 139 -14.03 1.19 5.76
N GLU A 140 -13.24 0.65 6.68
CA GLU A 140 -12.91 1.30 7.95
C GLU A 140 -11.79 2.34 7.75
N GLY A 141 -12.01 3.54 8.27
CA GLY A 141 -11.12 4.70 8.16
C GLY A 141 -11.56 5.71 7.11
N THR A 142 -10.70 6.69 6.85
CA THR A 142 -10.92 7.70 5.82
C THR A 142 -9.60 8.10 5.16
N PRO A 143 -9.61 8.41 3.86
CA PRO A 143 -8.53 9.17 3.23
C PRO A 143 -8.36 10.53 3.91
N LEU A 144 -7.12 11.00 3.99
CA LEU A 144 -6.75 12.25 4.63
C LEU A 144 -6.24 13.25 3.60
N TYR A 145 -7.04 14.28 3.37
CA TYR A 145 -6.66 15.50 2.65
C TYR A 145 -7.11 16.70 3.47
N CYS A 146 -6.14 17.53 3.87
CA CYS A 146 -6.34 18.63 4.82
C CYS A 146 -6.71 19.95 4.13
N GLY A 147 -6.40 20.08 2.84
CA GLY A 147 -6.63 21.29 2.08
C GLY A 147 -5.95 21.25 0.72
N GLY A 148 -5.88 22.38 0.05
CA GLY A 148 -5.12 22.51 -1.18
C GLY A 148 -5.01 23.92 -1.71
N TYR A 149 -4.12 24.10 -2.67
CA TYR A 149 -3.94 25.36 -3.38
C TYR A 149 -4.76 25.37 -4.67
N LEU A 150 -5.64 26.36 -4.80
CA LEU A 150 -6.34 26.66 -6.05
C LEU A 150 -5.53 27.66 -6.87
N THR A 151 -5.35 27.37 -8.15
CA THR A 151 -4.58 28.20 -9.07
C THR A 151 -5.37 28.40 -10.37
N ASP A 152 -5.48 29.64 -10.84
CA ASP A 152 -6.23 29.99 -12.07
C ASP A 152 -5.49 29.62 -13.35
N GLU A 153 -4.16 29.55 -13.27
CA GLU A 153 -3.26 29.27 -14.38
C GLU A 153 -2.19 28.25 -13.95
N GLU A 154 -1.30 27.91 -14.89
CA GLU A 154 -0.12 27.11 -14.60
C GLU A 154 0.78 27.90 -13.64
N PRO A 155 0.93 27.49 -12.37
CA PRO A 155 1.71 28.26 -11.42
C PRO A 155 3.19 28.06 -11.68
N ALA A 156 3.97 29.14 -11.64
CA ALA A 156 5.42 29.07 -11.61
C ALA A 156 5.91 29.16 -10.16
N GLY A 157 6.78 28.23 -9.76
CA GLY A 157 7.43 28.19 -8.46
C GLY A 157 6.59 27.63 -7.30
N ILE A 158 6.95 28.05 -6.09
CA ILE A 158 6.49 27.45 -4.84
C ILE A 158 5.10 27.97 -4.46
N LEU A 159 4.18 27.04 -4.21
CA LEU A 159 2.90 27.25 -3.57
C LEU A 159 3.11 27.19 -2.05
N SER A 160 2.86 28.31 -1.36
CA SER A 160 3.11 28.47 0.08
C SER A 160 1.87 28.98 0.83
N GLY A 161 1.87 28.85 2.15
CA GLY A 161 0.81 29.37 3.03
C GLY A 161 -0.25 28.34 3.45
N GLY A 162 -0.07 27.07 3.07
CA GLY A 162 -0.84 25.93 3.57
C GLY A 162 -0.01 25.01 4.47
N GLU A 163 -0.54 23.81 4.75
CA GLU A 163 0.09 22.79 5.62
C GLU A 163 1.36 22.17 5.02
N ARG A 164 1.55 22.29 3.70
CA ARG A 164 2.74 21.82 2.99
C ARG A 164 3.02 22.71 1.79
N GLU A 165 4.27 23.11 1.62
CA GLU A 165 4.71 23.78 0.38
C GLU A 165 4.83 22.78 -0.78
N ALA A 166 4.46 23.22 -1.98
CA ALA A 166 4.58 22.44 -3.21
C ALA A 166 5.26 23.26 -4.30
N ASP A 167 6.33 22.74 -4.91
CA ASP A 167 6.92 23.36 -6.09
C ASP A 167 6.08 23.02 -7.32
N ALA A 168 5.23 23.94 -7.77
CA ALA A 168 4.37 23.70 -8.94
C ALA A 168 5.16 23.49 -10.24
N SER A 169 6.46 23.84 -10.25
CA SER A 169 7.36 23.60 -11.39
C SER A 169 7.98 22.21 -11.39
N ASP A 170 7.71 21.37 -10.39
CA ASP A 170 8.19 20.00 -10.35
C ASP A 170 7.63 19.20 -11.55
N PRO A 171 8.49 18.56 -12.37
CA PRO A 171 8.07 17.76 -13.52
C PRO A 171 7.13 16.60 -13.14
N PHE A 172 7.15 16.15 -11.89
CA PHE A 172 6.21 15.16 -11.37
C PHE A 172 4.77 15.54 -11.68
N PHE A 173 4.40 16.80 -11.45
CA PHE A 173 3.03 17.26 -11.63
C PHE A 173 2.60 17.26 -13.10
N ALA A 174 3.51 17.55 -14.02
CA ALA A 174 3.23 17.48 -15.46
C ALA A 174 2.92 16.04 -15.91
N ALA A 175 3.59 15.05 -15.32
CA ALA A 175 3.42 13.63 -15.64
C ALA A 175 2.21 12.98 -14.93
N HIS A 176 1.85 13.44 -13.73
CA HIS A 176 0.89 12.74 -12.85
C HIS A 176 -0.41 13.50 -12.55
N THR A 177 -0.68 14.60 -13.25
CA THR A 177 -1.95 15.35 -13.08
C THR A 177 -3.16 14.46 -13.36
N VAL A 178 -4.08 14.36 -12.40
CA VAL A 178 -5.38 13.68 -12.60
C VAL A 178 -6.32 14.61 -13.35
N ARG A 179 -6.95 14.10 -14.42
CA ARG A 179 -7.82 14.89 -15.29
C ARG A 179 -9.28 14.44 -15.16
N PRO A 180 -10.27 15.35 -15.16
CA PRO A 180 -11.68 14.98 -15.06
C PRO A 180 -12.16 14.07 -16.20
N SER A 181 -11.55 14.18 -17.39
CA SER A 181 -11.88 13.34 -18.54
C SER A 181 -11.44 11.88 -18.40
N ASP A 182 -10.46 11.59 -17.54
CA ASP A 182 -9.92 10.26 -17.31
C ASP A 182 -9.33 10.17 -15.90
N VAL A 183 -10.22 10.14 -14.90
CA VAL A 183 -9.84 10.17 -13.47
C VAL A 183 -9.21 8.88 -12.97
N TYR A 184 -9.31 7.79 -13.74
CA TYR A 184 -8.67 6.51 -13.42
C TYR A 184 -8.31 5.74 -14.69
N PRO A 185 -7.18 6.12 -15.33
CA PRO A 185 -6.79 5.59 -16.63
C PRO A 185 -6.60 4.08 -16.62
N GLU A 186 -6.90 3.43 -17.75
CA GLU A 186 -6.76 1.98 -17.89
C GLU A 186 -5.31 1.50 -17.74
N ALA A 187 -4.34 2.35 -18.12
CA ALA A 187 -2.92 2.09 -17.89
C ALA A 187 -2.60 2.00 -16.38
N CYS A 188 -3.19 2.89 -15.57
CA CYS A 188 -3.02 2.87 -14.11
C CYS A 188 -3.61 1.58 -13.51
N LYS A 189 -4.83 1.18 -13.92
CA LYS A 189 -5.44 -0.08 -13.46
C LYS A 189 -4.58 -1.30 -13.76
N LYS A 190 -4.03 -1.39 -14.97
CA LYS A 190 -3.14 -2.50 -15.38
C LYS A 190 -1.85 -2.54 -14.59
N ALA A 191 -1.25 -1.38 -14.33
CA ALA A 191 -0.04 -1.27 -13.51
C ALA A 191 -0.31 -1.63 -12.04
N LEU A 192 -1.39 -1.12 -11.45
CA LEU A 192 -1.81 -1.49 -10.09
C LEU A 192 -2.13 -2.98 -9.98
N GLN A 193 -2.75 -3.56 -11.01
CA GLN A 193 -2.98 -5.01 -11.06
C GLN A 193 -1.65 -5.76 -11.03
N LYS A 194 -0.66 -5.40 -11.87
CA LYS A 194 0.68 -6.01 -11.83
C LYS A 194 1.34 -5.89 -10.46
N ILE A 195 1.24 -4.72 -9.83
CA ILE A 195 1.76 -4.51 -8.48
C ILE A 195 1.04 -5.43 -7.46
N CYS A 196 -0.29 -5.54 -7.57
CA CYS A 196 -1.10 -6.42 -6.73
C CYS A 196 -0.69 -7.90 -6.88
N TYR A 197 -0.44 -8.37 -8.11
CA TYR A 197 0.10 -9.71 -8.39
C TYR A 197 1.51 -9.93 -7.85
N ALA A 198 2.33 -8.88 -7.74
CA ALA A 198 3.66 -9.00 -7.12
C ALA A 198 3.61 -9.11 -5.58
N LEU A 199 2.50 -8.67 -4.96
CA LEU A 199 2.33 -8.63 -3.51
C LEU A 199 1.50 -9.79 -2.94
N HIS A 200 0.72 -10.45 -3.79
CA HIS A 200 -0.27 -11.43 -3.38
C HIS A 200 -0.26 -12.66 -4.27
N THR A 201 -0.71 -13.79 -3.71
CA THR A 201 -0.90 -15.05 -4.43
C THR A 201 -2.35 -15.19 -4.86
N PHE A 202 -2.56 -15.60 -6.11
CA PHE A 202 -3.85 -15.80 -6.76
C PHE A 202 -4.01 -17.26 -7.20
N GLU A 203 -5.22 -17.66 -7.55
CA GLU A 203 -5.52 -19.04 -8.00
C GLU A 203 -4.63 -19.51 -9.16
N ALA A 204 -4.28 -18.60 -10.06
CA ALA A 204 -3.38 -18.88 -11.18
C ALA A 204 -1.99 -19.35 -10.70
N ASP A 205 -1.46 -18.76 -9.63
CA ASP A 205 -0.15 -19.14 -9.08
C ASP A 205 -0.18 -20.57 -8.51
N PHE A 206 -1.28 -20.97 -7.87
CA PHE A 206 -1.47 -22.36 -7.44
C PHE A 206 -1.58 -23.32 -8.63
N ALA A 207 -2.20 -22.87 -9.72
CA ALA A 207 -2.30 -23.65 -10.95
C ALA A 207 -0.96 -23.75 -11.70
N GLU A 208 -0.06 -22.79 -11.54
CA GLU A 208 1.28 -22.77 -12.15
C GLU A 208 2.38 -23.34 -11.26
N ALA A 209 2.07 -23.71 -10.02
CA ALA A 209 3.02 -24.33 -9.12
C ALA A 209 3.71 -25.56 -9.76
N PRO A 210 5.00 -25.80 -9.44
CA PRO A 210 5.74 -26.91 -10.01
C PRO A 210 4.99 -28.23 -9.91
N GLU A 211 5.01 -29.02 -10.98
CA GLU A 211 4.40 -30.36 -10.99
C GLU A 211 5.03 -31.31 -9.97
N ARG A 212 6.21 -30.94 -9.48
CA ARG A 212 6.96 -31.68 -8.50
C ARG A 212 7.74 -30.71 -7.61
N PHE A 213 7.55 -30.81 -6.29
CA PHE A 213 8.46 -30.17 -5.34
C PHE A 213 9.79 -30.94 -5.33
N GLU A 214 10.88 -30.20 -5.52
CA GLU A 214 12.26 -30.69 -5.42
C GLU A 214 12.83 -30.22 -4.09
N ASP A 215 13.30 -31.17 -3.28
CA ASP A 215 13.94 -30.87 -2.01
C ASP A 215 15.33 -30.27 -2.29
N PRO A 216 15.62 -29.04 -1.85
CA PRO A 216 16.91 -28.40 -2.03
C PRO A 216 18.08 -29.12 -1.33
N GLU A 217 17.81 -30.01 -0.37
CA GLU A 217 18.85 -30.70 0.42
C GLU A 217 18.64 -32.23 0.43
N GLU A 218 19.70 -32.99 0.14
CA GLU A 218 19.58 -34.46 -0.03
C GLU A 218 19.49 -35.27 1.27
N THR A 219 19.69 -34.68 2.44
CA THR A 219 19.95 -35.46 3.67
C THR A 219 19.05 -35.08 4.84
N ARG A 220 17.88 -35.71 4.93
CA ARG A 220 17.12 -35.90 6.18
C ARG A 220 16.46 -37.29 6.20
N ASP A 221 16.56 -37.97 7.33
CA ASP A 221 15.78 -39.17 7.64
C ASP A 221 14.32 -38.78 7.94
N GLY A 222 13.36 -39.54 7.40
CA GLY A 222 11.93 -39.26 7.56
C GLY A 222 11.42 -38.16 6.63
N ARG A 223 11.10 -38.51 5.39
CA ARG A 223 10.47 -37.59 4.41
C ARG A 223 8.98 -37.82 4.34
N LEU A 224 8.20 -36.78 4.59
CA LEU A 224 6.77 -36.76 4.28
C LEU A 224 6.57 -36.03 2.95
N ARG A 225 5.92 -36.70 1.99
CA ARG A 225 5.59 -36.14 0.70
C ARG A 225 4.13 -36.41 0.39
N PHE A 226 3.43 -35.37 -0.04
CA PHE A 226 2.13 -35.49 -0.69
C PHE A 226 2.34 -35.41 -2.20
N GLY A 227 1.51 -36.13 -2.95
CA GLY A 227 1.57 -36.12 -4.41
C GLY A 227 0.20 -36.30 -5.04
N GLY A 228 0.14 -36.26 -6.36
CA GLY A 228 -1.07 -36.46 -7.15
C GLY A 228 -1.81 -35.16 -7.53
N SER A 229 -1.35 -34.00 -7.06
CA SER A 229 -1.82 -32.68 -7.52
C SER A 229 -0.79 -31.59 -7.21
N ARG A 230 -0.89 -30.44 -7.89
CA ARG A 230 -0.05 -29.26 -7.59
C ARG A 230 -0.21 -28.78 -6.14
N LEU A 231 -1.43 -28.83 -5.58
CA LEU A 231 -1.67 -28.51 -4.17
C LEU A 231 -0.93 -29.48 -3.23
N ALA A 232 -0.85 -30.77 -3.57
CA ALA A 232 -0.10 -31.74 -2.79
C ALA A 232 1.42 -31.46 -2.85
N GLU A 233 1.92 -31.03 -4.00
CA GLU A 233 3.33 -30.64 -4.13
C GLU A 233 3.64 -29.35 -3.37
N ILE A 234 2.76 -28.35 -3.40
CA ILE A 234 2.84 -27.16 -2.54
C ILE A 234 2.86 -27.58 -1.06
N ALA A 235 1.96 -28.47 -0.63
CA ALA A 235 1.93 -28.95 0.75
C ALA A 235 3.24 -29.65 1.17
N SER A 236 3.88 -30.37 0.24
CA SER A 236 5.19 -30.98 0.48
C SER A 236 6.27 -29.92 0.72
N GLY A 237 6.29 -28.86 -0.11
CA GLY A 237 7.19 -27.72 0.10
C GLY A 237 6.93 -26.98 1.40
N VAL A 238 5.65 -26.75 1.75
CA VAL A 238 5.26 -26.12 3.02
C VAL A 238 5.76 -26.92 4.22
N ILE A 239 5.61 -28.25 4.23
CA ILE A 239 6.15 -29.07 5.31
C ILE A 239 7.67 -28.98 5.37
N TYR A 240 8.34 -29.11 4.22
CA TYR A 240 9.80 -29.02 4.15
C TYR A 240 10.32 -27.70 4.76
N HIS A 241 9.81 -26.56 4.28
CA HIS A 241 10.26 -25.24 4.74
C HIS A 241 9.89 -24.99 6.21
N ASN A 242 8.73 -25.47 6.68
CA ASN A 242 8.38 -25.38 8.11
C ASN A 242 9.33 -26.21 8.98
N MET A 243 9.71 -27.41 8.55
CA MET A 243 10.68 -28.24 9.29
C MET A 243 12.06 -27.60 9.30
N LYS A 244 12.48 -26.95 8.21
CA LYS A 244 13.74 -26.19 8.17
C LYS A 244 13.70 -24.99 9.12
N ASN A 245 12.61 -24.23 9.11
CA ASN A 245 12.40 -23.09 10.01
C ASN A 245 12.36 -23.49 11.49
N LEU A 246 11.80 -24.66 11.81
CA LEU A 246 11.82 -25.21 13.18
C LEU A 246 13.24 -25.49 13.65
N THR A 247 14.08 -26.10 12.80
CA THR A 247 15.50 -26.31 13.13
C THR A 247 16.23 -24.98 13.28
N ALA A 248 16.01 -24.03 12.37
CA ALA A 248 16.71 -22.74 12.34
C ALA A 248 16.37 -21.79 13.50
N ARG A 249 15.30 -22.06 14.24
CA ARG A 249 14.89 -21.27 15.42
C ARG A 249 15.16 -21.99 16.74
N THR A 250 15.90 -23.09 16.73
CA THR A 250 16.28 -23.83 17.92
C THR A 250 17.78 -23.67 18.16
N ASP A 251 18.16 -23.17 19.33
CA ASP A 251 19.55 -22.97 19.73
C ASP A 251 20.23 -24.31 20.06
N GLU A 252 21.56 -24.30 20.17
CA GLU A 252 22.37 -25.49 20.48
C GLU A 252 22.01 -26.13 21.85
N ASP A 253 21.52 -25.33 22.79
CA ASP A 253 21.06 -25.79 24.11
C ASP A 253 19.61 -26.30 24.12
N GLY A 254 18.94 -26.28 22.96
CA GLY A 254 17.57 -26.73 22.77
C GLY A 254 16.51 -25.66 23.06
N PHE A 255 16.88 -24.41 23.34
CA PHE A 255 15.91 -23.32 23.45
C PHE A 255 15.27 -23.02 22.09
N ILE A 256 13.95 -22.87 22.03
CA ILE A 256 13.20 -22.67 20.79
C ILE A 256 12.65 -21.24 20.77
N HIS A 257 12.98 -20.46 19.74
CA HIS A 257 12.45 -19.11 19.53
C HIS A 257 11.11 -19.12 18.79
N THR A 258 10.32 -18.04 18.93
CA THR A 258 9.06 -17.89 18.19
C THR A 258 9.29 -17.87 16.68
N SER A 259 10.36 -17.22 16.20
CA SER A 259 10.73 -17.14 14.79
C SER A 259 12.20 -17.45 14.56
N TYR A 260 12.55 -17.81 13.33
CA TYR A 260 13.94 -18.03 12.90
C TYR A 260 14.68 -16.70 12.70
N GLN A 261 16.01 -16.71 12.81
CA GLN A 261 16.85 -15.55 12.54
C GLN A 261 16.61 -14.99 11.13
N ASN A 262 16.58 -13.67 11.00
CA ASN A 262 16.26 -12.94 9.77
C ASN A 262 14.84 -13.18 9.24
N ALA A 263 13.91 -13.63 10.09
CA ALA A 263 12.50 -13.74 9.69
C ALA A 263 11.96 -12.38 9.19
N PRO A 264 11.29 -12.36 8.03
CA PRO A 264 10.68 -11.15 7.51
C PRO A 264 9.51 -10.71 8.40
N SER A 265 9.08 -9.47 8.20
CA SER A 265 7.93 -8.93 8.91
C SER A 265 6.97 -8.25 7.97
N TRP A 266 5.69 -8.51 8.18
CA TRP A 266 4.64 -7.61 7.72
C TRP A 266 4.32 -6.54 8.79
N ARG A 267 5.13 -6.41 9.86
CA ARG A 267 5.05 -5.42 10.96
C ARG A 267 3.66 -5.23 11.58
N TYR A 268 2.84 -6.27 11.50
CA TYR A 268 1.42 -6.31 11.88
C TYR A 268 0.42 -5.63 10.92
N ASP A 269 0.87 -5.29 9.72
CA ASP A 269 0.06 -4.70 8.65
C ASP A 269 -0.49 -5.75 7.66
N GLY A 270 -0.08 -7.01 7.85
CA GLY A 270 -0.64 -8.29 7.35
C GLY A 270 -0.75 -8.51 5.83
N PHE A 271 -1.03 -7.50 5.02
CA PHE A 271 -1.08 -7.58 3.56
C PHE A 271 -0.35 -6.40 2.93
N GLY A 272 0.38 -6.65 1.84
CA GLY A 272 1.09 -5.63 1.08
C GLY A 272 2.60 -5.80 1.21
N PRO A 273 3.37 -4.70 1.16
CA PRO A 273 4.82 -4.75 1.28
C PRO A 273 5.27 -5.44 2.57
N TYR A 274 6.49 -5.98 2.60
CA TYR A 274 7.08 -6.61 3.78
C TYR A 274 8.52 -6.18 3.98
N VAL A 275 8.99 -6.23 5.21
CA VAL A 275 10.36 -5.87 5.59
C VAL A 275 11.18 -7.15 5.65
N PRO A 276 12.15 -7.35 4.73
CA PRO A 276 13.03 -8.50 4.80
C PRO A 276 13.93 -8.40 6.04
N HIS A 277 14.37 -9.55 6.55
CA HIS A 277 15.35 -9.63 7.64
C HIS A 277 15.00 -8.85 8.93
N ALA A 278 13.70 -8.62 9.17
CA ALA A 278 13.20 -7.80 10.27
C ALA A 278 13.35 -8.44 11.66
N ASN A 279 13.84 -9.68 11.74
CA ASN A 279 14.02 -10.45 12.97
C ASN A 279 12.76 -10.48 13.85
N SER A 280 11.58 -10.62 13.22
CA SER A 280 10.32 -10.55 13.94
C SER A 280 10.15 -11.74 14.89
N TYR A 281 10.15 -11.45 16.19
CA TYR A 281 10.02 -12.43 17.29
C TYR A 281 11.17 -13.43 17.39
N THR A 282 12.37 -13.09 16.93
CA THR A 282 13.54 -13.95 17.10
C THR A 282 13.93 -14.10 18.56
N ASP A 283 13.78 -13.05 19.37
CA ASP A 283 14.17 -13.08 20.78
C ASP A 283 12.96 -13.33 21.71
N SER A 284 11.88 -13.85 21.14
CA SER A 284 10.60 -14.07 21.84
C SER A 284 10.37 -15.56 22.11
N PHE A 285 9.72 -15.82 23.24
CA PHE A 285 9.17 -17.12 23.59
C PHE A 285 7.75 -16.95 24.13
N TYR A 286 6.74 -17.35 23.35
CA TYR A 286 5.35 -17.26 23.79
C TYR A 286 4.87 -18.59 24.39
N SER A 287 3.83 -18.57 25.23
CA SER A 287 3.30 -19.78 25.88
C SER A 287 2.92 -20.91 24.90
N ARG A 288 2.53 -20.56 23.67
CA ARG A 288 2.27 -21.53 22.58
C ARG A 288 3.53 -22.28 22.13
N ASP A 289 4.68 -21.63 22.20
CA ASP A 289 5.98 -22.23 21.87
C ASP A 289 6.39 -23.20 22.99
N GLY A 290 6.13 -22.86 24.26
CA GLY A 290 6.31 -23.76 25.40
C GLY A 290 5.45 -25.02 25.33
N ALA A 291 4.17 -24.91 24.96
CA ALA A 291 3.33 -26.07 24.74
C ALA A 291 3.87 -26.99 23.63
N ARG A 292 4.39 -26.43 22.54
CA ARG A 292 5.06 -27.20 21.48
C ARG A 292 6.32 -27.90 21.96
N ALA A 293 7.20 -27.17 22.66
CA ALA A 293 8.43 -27.72 23.21
C ALA A 293 8.16 -28.95 24.09
N ILE A 294 7.15 -28.87 24.97
CA ILE A 294 6.75 -30.00 25.83
C ILE A 294 6.28 -31.20 25.01
N MET A 295 5.51 -31.01 23.94
CA MET A 295 5.04 -32.11 23.10
C MET A 295 6.16 -32.79 22.28
N THR A 296 7.26 -32.07 22.02
CA THR A 296 8.40 -32.58 21.24
C THR A 296 9.52 -33.16 22.10
N LEU A 297 9.43 -33.10 23.42
CA LEU A 297 10.41 -33.65 24.38
C LEU A 297 10.32 -35.19 24.57
N ASN A 298 9.68 -35.93 23.65
CA ASN A 298 9.56 -37.39 23.70
C ASN A 298 10.64 -38.09 22.88
#